data_AF-A0AAV1UVC8-F1
#
_entry.id   AF-A0AAV1UVC8-F1
#
_cell.length_a   1.000
_cell.length_b   1.000
_cell.length_c   1.000
_cell.angle_alpha   90.00
_cell.angle_beta   90.00
_cell.angle_gamma   90.00
#
_symmetry.space_group_name_H-M   'P 1'
#
loop_
_entity.id
_entity.type
_entity.pdbx_description
1 polymer ?
#
loop_
_entity_poly.entity_id
_entity_poly.type
_entity_poly.pdbx_seq_one_letter_code
_entity_poly.pdbx_strand_id
1 'polypeptide(L)'
;MHHLFDMNGPGPRCNKVEWSGGERELATNSDEDRSIWDLRLRRHGVVFYSHPGHHGFPWAVAESVANLAIRKAISRLAFTFHKRLLAVALRPLVRRLDAVCDFDQWQRAAANQDPAHVWKHANGLSDHQVWTCYRIATKQLNLYHAGRPADNSCRALSACHGCKETPAHIFWDCPKARACWGQLITHWTGEKAGRPWGERRFVGSVNRHAPEIPSKQRLRIYHMLPEDLEAGVAVWKRLWFIMSSICLTHLWNERNDAVFRGVQSKPLHSAARFWALGIRHLTALAKREHRGPATAVAGAIMHTCIDLFILEPRDGPISLGDSHDKLPVPELLSWLRSFQTSLA
;
A
#
# COMPACT_ATOMS: atom_id res chain seq x y z
N MET A 1 11.76 -12.22 -8.28
CA MET A 1 10.60 -12.34 -7.36
C MET A 1 9.37 -11.74 -8.06
N HIS A 2 9.01 -12.32 -9.21
CA HIS A 2 7.96 -11.85 -10.12
C HIS A 2 6.69 -12.70 -9.93
N HIS A 3 5.53 -12.04 -10.01
CA HIS A 3 4.18 -12.60 -10.15
C HIS A 3 3.73 -13.66 -9.12
N LEU A 4 3.03 -13.20 -8.08
CA LEU A 4 2.22 -14.07 -7.23
C LEU A 4 0.86 -13.47 -6.89
N PHE A 5 0.17 -12.84 -7.85
CA PHE A 5 -1.27 -12.58 -7.74
C PHE A 5 -1.92 -12.52 -9.12
N ASP A 6 -2.41 -13.67 -9.58
CA ASP A 6 -3.77 -13.81 -10.11
C ASP A 6 -4.12 -15.30 -10.25
N MET A 7 -5.41 -15.60 -10.38
CA MET A 7 -6.03 -16.68 -11.18
C MET A 7 -7.32 -17.22 -10.50
N ASN A 8 -8.42 -16.51 -10.70
CA ASN A 8 -9.74 -17.12 -10.92
C ASN A 8 -10.29 -16.59 -12.25
N GLY A 9 -9.93 -17.25 -13.34
CA GLY A 9 -10.41 -17.00 -14.70
C GLY A 9 -9.80 -18.04 -15.67
N PRO A 10 -10.54 -18.55 -16.67
CA PRO A 10 -10.11 -19.70 -17.44
C PRO A 10 -9.11 -19.29 -18.53
N GLY A 11 -7.89 -19.80 -18.45
CA GLY A 11 -6.85 -19.73 -19.48
C GLY A 11 -6.61 -21.10 -20.13
N PRO A 12 -6.01 -21.15 -21.34
CA PRO A 12 -6.22 -22.21 -22.33
C PRO A 12 -5.53 -23.53 -21.98
N ARG A 13 -6.12 -24.61 -22.48
CA ARG A 13 -5.67 -26.00 -22.34
C ARG A 13 -4.27 -26.17 -22.93
N CYS A 14 -3.36 -26.75 -22.16
CA CYS A 14 -2.11 -27.29 -22.67
C CYS A 14 -2.02 -28.78 -22.29
N ASN A 15 -1.64 -29.58 -23.27
CA ASN A 15 -1.84 -31.02 -23.34
C ASN A 15 -1.05 -31.81 -22.28
N LYS A 16 -1.66 -32.94 -21.86
CA LYS A 16 -1.10 -33.98 -21.01
C LYS A 16 0.26 -34.48 -21.55
N VAL A 17 1.23 -34.66 -20.66
CA VAL A 17 2.36 -35.58 -20.87
C VAL A 17 2.53 -36.39 -19.59
N GLU A 18 2.51 -37.71 -19.74
CA GLU A 18 2.68 -38.71 -18.69
C GLU A 18 4.15 -38.83 -18.26
N TRP A 19 4.35 -39.12 -16.98
CA TRP A 19 5.65 -39.28 -16.33
C TRP A 19 5.90 -40.75 -16.03
N SER A 20 7.13 -41.22 -16.26
CA SER A 20 7.66 -42.40 -15.60
C SER A 20 9.07 -42.08 -15.10
N GLY A 21 9.31 -42.44 -13.84
CA GLY A 21 10.44 -41.98 -13.04
C GLY A 21 11.71 -42.82 -13.18
N GLY A 22 12.76 -42.33 -12.53
CA GLY A 22 14.01 -43.06 -12.32
C GLY A 22 15.04 -42.17 -11.66
N GLU A 23 15.14 -42.25 -10.33
CA GLU A 23 16.25 -41.71 -9.55
C GLU A 23 17.56 -42.43 -9.90
N ARG A 24 18.67 -41.68 -9.95
CA ARG A 24 19.97 -42.14 -9.46
C ARG A 24 20.96 -40.99 -9.29
N GLU A 25 21.54 -40.94 -8.10
CA GLU A 25 22.70 -40.15 -7.70
C GLU A 25 23.95 -40.52 -8.51
N LEU A 26 24.86 -39.56 -8.73
CA LEU A 26 26.27 -39.64 -8.29
C LEU A 26 27.16 -38.51 -8.85
N ALA A 27 27.97 -37.99 -7.92
CA ALA A 27 29.36 -37.54 -8.01
C ALA A 27 29.84 -36.62 -9.15
N THR A 28 30.42 -35.50 -8.70
CA THR A 28 31.07 -34.41 -9.45
C THR A 28 32.42 -34.82 -10.05
N ASN A 29 32.58 -34.67 -11.37
CA ASN A 29 33.89 -34.57 -12.03
C ASN A 29 33.78 -33.63 -13.25
N SER A 30 34.37 -32.43 -13.16
CA SER A 30 33.90 -31.23 -13.87
C SER A 30 34.27 -31.08 -15.35
N ASP A 31 35.14 -31.93 -15.91
CA ASP A 31 35.56 -31.82 -17.33
C ASP A 31 34.94 -32.89 -18.25
N GLU A 32 34.56 -34.07 -17.75
CA GLU A 32 33.70 -35.00 -18.51
C GLU A 32 32.28 -34.45 -18.68
N ASP A 33 31.83 -33.63 -17.73
CA ASP A 33 30.51 -33.01 -17.69
C ASP A 33 30.24 -32.18 -18.94
N ARG A 34 31.18 -31.33 -19.39
CA ARG A 34 30.91 -30.36 -20.48
C ARG A 34 30.55 -31.02 -21.82
N SER A 35 31.19 -32.14 -22.16
CA SER A 35 30.89 -32.88 -23.41
C SER A 35 29.54 -33.60 -23.35
N ILE A 36 29.15 -34.06 -22.15
CA ILE A 36 27.86 -34.70 -21.88
C ILE A 36 26.72 -33.67 -21.86
N TRP A 37 26.97 -32.45 -21.35
CA TRP A 37 26.03 -31.34 -21.36
C TRP A 37 25.71 -30.87 -22.78
N ASP A 38 26.71 -30.75 -23.65
CA ASP A 38 26.51 -30.31 -25.04
C ASP A 38 25.72 -31.36 -25.87
N LEU A 39 25.94 -32.65 -25.57
CA LEU A 39 25.19 -33.76 -26.18
C LEU A 39 23.74 -33.83 -25.66
N ARG A 40 23.49 -33.51 -24.38
CA ARG A 40 22.15 -33.51 -23.75
C ARG A 40 21.30 -32.31 -24.13
N LEU A 41 21.89 -31.11 -24.25
CA LEU A 41 21.19 -29.89 -24.72
C LEU A 41 20.66 -30.05 -26.15
N ARG A 42 21.44 -30.69 -27.03
CA ARG A 42 21.03 -30.97 -28.42
C ARG A 42 19.92 -32.02 -28.54
N ARG A 43 19.75 -32.88 -27.52
CA ARG A 43 18.84 -34.04 -27.57
C ARG A 43 17.53 -33.87 -26.79
N HIS A 44 17.50 -33.04 -25.73
CA HIS A 44 16.34 -32.97 -24.81
C HIS A 44 15.86 -31.56 -24.43
N GLY A 45 16.46 -30.48 -24.97
CA GLY A 45 16.08 -29.10 -24.64
C GLY A 45 16.55 -28.64 -23.25
N VAL A 46 16.41 -27.34 -22.97
CA VAL A 46 16.96 -26.68 -21.77
C VAL A 46 16.30 -27.22 -20.49
N VAL A 47 17.10 -27.83 -19.61
CA VAL A 47 16.69 -28.20 -18.25
C VAL A 47 17.28 -27.17 -17.28
N PHE A 48 16.42 -26.48 -16.51
CA PHE A 48 16.86 -25.64 -15.40
C PHE A 48 16.99 -26.51 -14.15
N TYR A 49 18.24 -26.79 -13.73
CA TYR A 49 18.50 -27.29 -12.39
C TYR A 49 18.69 -26.10 -11.45
N SER A 50 17.83 -25.99 -10.43
CA SER A 50 18.06 -25.03 -9.34
C SER A 50 18.95 -25.67 -8.26
N HIS A 51 19.93 -24.90 -7.79
CA HIS A 51 20.94 -25.36 -6.84
C HIS A 51 20.31 -25.66 -5.46
N PRO A 52 20.58 -26.82 -4.82
CA PRO A 52 19.95 -27.25 -3.57
C PRO A 52 20.12 -26.25 -2.40
N GLY A 53 21.27 -25.56 -2.36
CA GLY A 53 21.56 -24.53 -1.35
C GLY A 53 20.68 -23.26 -1.42
N HIS A 54 19.89 -23.06 -2.48
CA HIS A 54 18.94 -21.94 -2.57
C HIS A 54 17.55 -22.28 -1.99
N HIS A 55 17.32 -23.53 -1.57
CA HIS A 55 16.01 -24.04 -1.20
C HIS A 55 16.01 -24.79 0.13
N GLY A 56 16.35 -24.12 1.24
CA GLY A 56 16.04 -24.61 2.60
C GLY A 56 14.52 -24.70 2.90
N PHE A 57 13.72 -24.86 1.86
CA PHE A 57 12.29 -24.69 1.82
C PHE A 57 11.65 -26.04 1.47
N PRO A 58 10.66 -26.52 2.25
CA PRO A 58 10.00 -27.79 1.97
C PRO A 58 9.06 -27.65 0.77
N TRP A 59 9.51 -28.12 -0.40
CA TRP A 59 8.70 -28.19 -1.62
C TRP A 59 7.83 -29.46 -1.71
N ALA A 60 7.95 -30.37 -0.75
CA ALA A 60 7.18 -31.61 -0.69
C ALA A 60 5.79 -31.39 -0.08
N VAL A 61 4.75 -31.87 -0.77
CA VAL A 61 3.38 -31.97 -0.25
C VAL A 61 3.03 -33.44 -0.02
N ALA A 62 2.13 -33.73 0.92
CA ALA A 62 1.69 -35.10 1.17
C ALA A 62 0.99 -35.69 -0.07
N GLU A 63 1.18 -36.98 -0.32
CA GLU A 63 0.59 -37.70 -1.48
C GLU A 63 -0.94 -37.66 -1.48
N SER A 64 -1.56 -37.45 -0.30
CA SER A 64 -3.00 -37.29 -0.14
C SER A 64 -3.56 -35.95 -0.66
N VAL A 65 -2.71 -35.00 -1.06
CA VAL A 65 -3.13 -33.70 -1.61
C VAL A 65 -3.49 -33.85 -3.08
N ALA A 66 -4.77 -33.68 -3.41
CA ALA A 66 -5.25 -33.69 -4.79
C ALA A 66 -4.48 -32.69 -5.68
N ASN A 67 -4.24 -33.06 -6.95
CA ASN A 67 -3.47 -32.25 -7.92
C ASN A 67 -3.92 -30.79 -8.01
N LEU A 68 -5.23 -30.55 -8.00
CA LEU A 68 -5.82 -29.20 -8.04
C LEU A 68 -5.49 -28.35 -6.80
N ALA A 69 -5.11 -28.97 -5.68
CA ALA A 69 -4.78 -28.33 -4.42
C ALA A 69 -3.26 -28.19 -4.18
N ILE A 70 -2.40 -28.79 -5.00
CA ILE A 70 -0.93 -28.77 -4.82
C ILE A 70 -0.40 -27.35 -4.71
N ARG A 71 -0.79 -26.44 -5.63
CA ARG A 71 -0.32 -25.04 -5.61
C ARG A 71 -0.67 -24.35 -4.28
N LYS A 72 -1.89 -24.57 -3.78
CA LYS A 72 -2.36 -24.03 -2.50
C LYS A 72 -1.61 -24.64 -1.31
N ALA A 73 -1.30 -25.94 -1.37
CA ALA A 73 -0.53 -26.63 -0.35
C ALA A 73 0.92 -26.14 -0.29
N ILE A 74 1.59 -25.99 -1.44
CA ILE A 74 2.95 -25.42 -1.53
C ILE A 74 2.96 -23.98 -1.00
N SER A 75 1.99 -23.14 -1.38
CA SER A 75 1.90 -21.77 -0.83
C SER A 75 1.70 -21.75 0.69
N ARG A 76 0.94 -22.70 1.24
CA ARG A 76 0.75 -22.84 2.70
C ARG A 76 2.02 -23.30 3.40
N LEU A 77 2.78 -24.22 2.81
CA LEU A 77 4.09 -24.62 3.32
C LEU A 77 5.05 -23.43 3.33
N ALA A 78 5.04 -22.64 2.25
CA ALA A 78 5.83 -21.41 2.14
C ALA A 78 5.57 -20.46 3.28
N PHE A 79 4.30 -20.15 3.43
CA PHE A 79 3.81 -19.25 4.43
C PHE A 79 4.16 -19.76 5.82
N THR A 80 3.96 -21.05 6.10
CA THR A 80 4.23 -21.65 7.41
C THR A 80 5.72 -21.66 7.74
N PHE A 81 6.58 -22.01 6.77
CA PHE A 81 8.03 -22.01 6.94
C PHE A 81 8.55 -20.60 7.26
N HIS A 82 8.22 -19.62 6.42
CA HIS A 82 8.63 -18.23 6.65
C HIS A 82 8.00 -17.66 7.93
N LYS A 83 6.75 -18.01 8.24
CA LYS A 83 6.11 -17.62 9.49
C LYS A 83 6.84 -18.16 10.70
N ARG A 84 7.28 -19.43 10.71
CA ARG A 84 8.09 -19.99 11.81
C ARG A 84 9.41 -19.26 11.98
N LEU A 85 10.14 -19.04 10.89
CA LEU A 85 11.41 -18.32 10.91
C LEU A 85 11.26 -16.88 11.37
N LEU A 86 10.24 -16.18 10.88
CA LEU A 86 10.03 -14.76 11.16
C LEU A 86 9.28 -14.49 12.46
N ALA A 87 8.52 -15.45 12.99
CA ALA A 87 7.69 -15.24 14.19
C ALA A 87 8.53 -14.78 15.39
N VAL A 88 9.71 -15.35 15.60
CA VAL A 88 10.63 -14.94 16.68
C VAL A 88 11.16 -13.53 16.43
N ALA A 89 11.64 -13.26 15.21
CA ALA A 89 12.17 -11.96 14.81
C ALA A 89 11.12 -10.83 14.81
N LEU A 90 9.83 -11.17 14.66
CA LEU A 90 8.72 -10.22 14.68
C LEU A 90 8.29 -9.82 16.08
N ARG A 91 8.52 -10.63 17.13
CA ARG A 91 8.05 -10.30 18.50
C ARG A 91 8.53 -8.93 19.00
N PRO A 92 9.82 -8.54 18.84
CA PRO A 92 10.28 -7.22 19.27
C PRO A 92 9.63 -6.10 18.47
N LEU A 93 9.36 -6.31 17.18
CA LEU A 93 8.66 -5.34 16.34
C LEU A 93 7.21 -5.16 16.80
N VAL A 94 6.47 -6.26 17.01
CA VAL A 94 5.07 -6.22 17.47
C VAL A 94 4.98 -5.53 18.83
N ARG A 95 5.81 -5.89 19.80
CA ARG A 95 5.84 -5.24 21.12
C ARG A 95 6.12 -3.74 21.04
N ARG A 96 7.07 -3.32 20.19
CA ARG A 96 7.34 -1.89 19.97
C ARG A 96 6.16 -1.19 19.31
N LEU A 97 5.47 -1.84 18.38
CA LEU A 97 4.30 -1.27 17.73
C LEU A 97 3.12 -1.14 18.69
N ASP A 98 2.87 -2.17 19.51
CA ASP A 98 1.86 -2.15 20.58
C ASP A 98 2.09 -0.95 21.50
N ALA A 99 3.28 -0.86 22.10
CA ALA A 99 3.63 0.21 23.01
C ALA A 99 3.44 1.59 22.37
N VAL A 100 3.78 1.76 21.09
CA VAL A 100 3.58 3.05 20.41
C VAL A 100 2.11 3.32 20.15
N CYS A 101 1.34 2.33 19.68
CA CYS A 101 -0.09 2.52 19.41
C CYS A 101 -0.88 2.83 20.69
N ASP A 102 -0.35 2.49 21.87
CA ASP A 102 -0.95 2.84 23.16
C ASP A 102 -0.84 4.34 23.48
N PHE A 103 0.25 4.99 23.09
CA PHE A 103 0.52 6.40 23.42
C PHE A 103 0.37 7.38 22.24
N ASP A 104 0.46 6.90 21.01
CA ASP A 104 0.45 7.72 19.79
C ASP A 104 -0.79 7.39 18.94
N GLN A 105 -1.81 8.25 19.03
CA GLN A 105 -3.06 8.11 18.28
C GLN A 105 -2.82 8.14 16.76
N TRP A 106 -1.82 8.89 16.29
CA TRP A 106 -1.46 8.94 14.88
C TRP A 106 -1.00 7.56 14.41
N GLN A 107 -0.07 6.96 15.16
CA GLN A 107 0.45 5.64 14.83
C GLN A 107 -0.64 4.56 14.95
N ARG A 108 -1.51 4.66 15.96
CA ARG A 108 -2.67 3.77 16.11
C ARG A 108 -3.56 3.83 14.88
N ALA A 109 -3.89 5.02 14.40
CA ALA A 109 -4.66 5.20 13.17
C ALA A 109 -3.92 4.62 11.97
N ALA A 110 -2.63 4.92 11.80
CA ALA A 110 -1.82 4.38 10.70
C ALA A 110 -1.81 2.84 10.67
N ALA A 111 -1.70 2.21 11.84
CA ALA A 111 -1.73 0.77 12.00
C ALA A 111 -3.15 0.17 11.87
N ASN A 112 -4.20 0.98 11.89
CA ASN A 112 -5.57 0.53 11.70
C ASN A 112 -5.92 0.36 10.21
N GLN A 113 -5.14 -0.46 9.54
CA GLN A 113 -5.31 -0.85 8.15
C GLN A 113 -5.14 -2.36 8.04
N ASP A 114 -6.09 -3.08 7.46
CA ASP A 114 -5.84 -4.48 7.15
C ASP A 114 -4.73 -4.64 6.09
N PRO A 115 -3.98 -5.77 6.07
CA PRO A 115 -2.95 -5.99 5.06
C PRO A 115 -3.47 -5.95 3.62
N ALA A 116 -4.68 -6.44 3.35
CA ALA A 116 -5.27 -6.32 2.03
C ALA A 116 -5.51 -4.85 1.68
N HIS A 117 -5.93 -3.97 2.59
CA HIS A 117 -6.04 -2.53 2.35
C HIS A 117 -4.68 -1.86 2.09
N VAL A 118 -3.60 -2.38 2.70
CA VAL A 118 -2.23 -1.94 2.38
C VAL A 118 -1.81 -2.35 0.97
N TRP A 119 -2.01 -3.62 0.62
CA TRP A 119 -1.43 -4.24 -0.59
C TRP A 119 -2.38 -4.29 -1.80
N LYS A 120 -3.70 -4.27 -1.61
CA LYS A 120 -4.72 -4.35 -2.66
C LYS A 120 -5.00 -2.97 -3.22
N HIS A 121 -4.03 -2.45 -3.97
CA HIS A 121 -4.15 -1.15 -4.63
C HIS A 121 -4.72 -1.22 -6.06
N ALA A 122 -5.07 -2.41 -6.57
CA ALA A 122 -5.64 -2.62 -7.91
C ALA A 122 -4.86 -1.89 -9.03
N ASN A 123 -3.53 -1.98 -8.99
CA ASN A 123 -2.62 -1.26 -9.90
C ASN A 123 -2.83 0.28 -9.92
N GLY A 124 -3.43 0.84 -8.87
CA GLY A 124 -3.67 2.26 -8.66
C GLY A 124 -2.54 2.99 -7.96
N LEU A 125 -1.56 2.27 -7.42
CA LEU A 125 -0.38 2.82 -6.75
C LEU A 125 0.88 2.13 -7.28
N SER A 126 2.02 2.80 -7.18
CA SER A 126 3.33 2.21 -7.42
C SER A 126 3.83 1.44 -6.20
N ASP A 127 4.73 0.49 -6.42
CA ASP A 127 5.37 -0.27 -5.33
C ASP A 127 6.01 0.66 -4.29
N HIS A 128 6.65 1.74 -4.73
CA HIS A 128 7.24 2.73 -3.82
C HIS A 128 6.19 3.37 -2.89
N GLN A 129 5.02 3.73 -3.41
CA GLN A 129 3.93 4.33 -2.61
C GLN A 129 3.39 3.32 -1.60
N VAL A 130 3.18 2.08 -2.03
CA VAL A 130 2.67 0.99 -1.19
C VAL A 130 3.66 0.67 -0.06
N TRP A 131 4.94 0.51 -0.39
CA TRP A 131 6.00 0.26 0.59
C TRP A 131 6.17 1.42 1.57
N THR A 132 6.04 2.66 1.11
CA THR A 132 6.08 3.83 2.00
C THR A 132 4.93 3.81 2.98
N CYS A 133 3.69 3.57 2.52
CA CYS A 133 2.51 3.46 3.38
C CYS A 133 2.62 2.30 4.38
N TYR A 134 3.13 1.15 3.94
CA TYR A 134 3.40 0.01 4.82
C TYR A 134 4.42 0.36 5.92
N ARG A 135 5.53 1.01 5.57
CA ARG A 135 6.56 1.42 6.53
C ARG A 135 6.06 2.50 7.50
N ILE A 136 5.14 3.35 7.06
CA ILE A 136 4.42 4.28 7.92
C ILE A 136 3.58 3.51 8.95
N ALA A 137 2.70 2.62 8.49
CA ALA A 137 1.80 1.85 9.35
C ALA A 137 2.54 0.96 10.37
N THR A 138 3.72 0.46 9.99
CA THR A 138 4.57 -0.40 10.81
C THR A 138 5.71 0.34 11.55
N LYS A 139 5.72 1.67 11.52
CA LYS A 139 6.76 2.52 12.14
C LYS A 139 8.20 2.11 11.76
N GLN A 140 8.38 1.71 10.51
CA GLN A 140 9.66 1.29 9.93
C GLN A 140 10.32 2.40 9.08
N LEU A 141 9.73 3.59 9.03
CA LEU A 141 10.39 4.73 8.40
C LEU A 141 11.62 5.15 9.21
N ASN A 142 12.77 5.17 8.54
CA ASN A 142 14.01 5.61 9.15
C ASN A 142 14.13 7.13 9.07
N LEU A 143 14.01 7.80 10.22
CA LEU A 143 14.16 9.25 10.32
C LEU A 143 15.63 9.71 10.43
N TYR A 144 16.60 8.82 10.19
CA TYR A 144 18.02 9.13 10.27
C TYR A 144 18.44 10.32 9.38
N HIS A 145 19.35 11.13 9.92
CA HIS A 145 20.27 12.01 9.21
C HIS A 145 21.46 12.30 10.15
N ALA A 146 22.62 12.64 9.60
CA ALA A 146 23.87 12.76 10.37
C ALA A 146 23.76 13.70 11.59
N GLY A 147 23.09 14.85 11.44
CA GLY A 147 22.91 15.82 12.52
C GLY A 147 21.80 15.51 13.54
N ARG A 148 21.08 14.38 13.40
CA ARG A 148 19.91 14.07 14.25
C ARG A 148 20.23 13.90 15.74
N PRO A 149 21.38 13.31 16.15
CA PRO A 149 21.70 13.17 17.56
C PRO A 149 21.85 14.52 18.28
N ALA A 150 22.32 15.55 17.57
CA ALA A 150 22.46 16.90 18.11
C ALA A 150 21.15 17.69 18.03
N ASP A 151 20.42 17.57 16.92
CA ASP A 151 19.14 18.23 16.70
C ASP A 151 18.18 17.31 15.94
N ASN A 152 17.15 16.85 16.65
CA ASN A 152 16.09 16.00 16.11
C ASN A 152 14.86 16.81 15.66
N SER A 153 14.99 18.13 15.47
CA SER A 153 13.94 18.99 14.97
C SER A 153 13.63 18.72 13.49
N CYS A 154 12.39 18.99 13.11
CA CYS A 154 11.94 18.91 11.73
C CYS A 154 12.66 19.95 10.88
N ARG A 155 13.25 19.50 9.77
CA ARG A 155 14.00 20.34 8.82
C ARG A 155 13.18 20.77 7.60
N ALA A 156 11.90 20.39 7.55
CA ALA A 156 11.06 20.61 6.38
C ALA A 156 10.77 22.10 6.13
N LEU A 157 10.78 22.92 7.18
CA LEU A 157 10.56 24.36 7.17
C LEU A 157 11.31 25.02 8.33
N SER A 158 11.72 26.28 8.17
CA SER A 158 12.23 27.10 9.29
C SER A 158 11.23 27.23 10.44
N ALA A 159 9.93 27.34 10.12
CA ALA A 159 8.85 27.41 11.12
C ALA A 159 8.67 26.11 11.94
N CYS A 160 9.33 25.00 11.57
CA CYS A 160 9.31 23.76 12.34
C CYS A 160 10.54 23.61 13.25
N HIS A 161 11.41 24.62 13.32
CA HIS A 161 12.57 24.59 14.19
C HIS A 161 12.14 24.45 15.66
N GLY A 162 12.82 23.57 16.41
CA GLY A 162 12.44 23.22 17.78
C GLY A 162 11.28 22.21 17.89
N CYS A 163 10.54 21.93 16.80
CA CYS A 163 9.55 20.85 16.79
C CYS A 163 10.22 19.52 16.50
N LYS A 164 10.18 18.59 17.47
CA LYS A 164 10.71 17.23 17.30
C LYS A 164 10.14 16.55 16.05
N GLU A 165 11.02 16.03 15.20
CA GLU A 165 10.64 15.32 14.00
C GLU A 165 10.13 13.91 14.35
N THR A 166 8.80 13.74 14.27
CA THR A 166 8.10 12.47 14.42
C THR A 166 7.28 12.15 13.16
N PRO A 167 6.84 10.90 12.93
CA PRO A 167 5.92 10.59 11.85
C PRO A 167 4.64 11.43 11.92
N ALA A 168 4.05 11.57 13.11
CA ALA A 168 2.88 12.42 13.32
C ALA A 168 3.13 13.87 12.86
N HIS A 169 4.29 14.42 13.22
CA HIS A 169 4.65 15.77 12.75
C HIS A 169 4.81 15.82 11.23
N ILE A 170 5.61 14.93 10.62
CA ILE A 170 5.88 14.94 9.18
C ILE A 170 4.59 14.84 8.35
N PHE A 171 3.68 13.95 8.76
CA PHE A 171 2.53 13.57 7.96
C PHE A 171 1.23 14.26 8.38
N TRP A 172 1.20 14.99 9.50
CA TRP A 172 -0.02 15.66 9.95
C TRP A 172 0.22 17.08 10.49
N ASP A 173 1.07 17.25 11.51
CA ASP A 173 1.16 18.54 12.21
C ASP A 173 1.96 19.59 11.45
N CYS A 174 2.94 19.16 10.66
CA CYS A 174 3.78 20.02 9.85
C CYS A 174 2.91 20.93 8.98
N PRO A 175 3.18 22.25 8.88
CA PRO A 175 2.40 23.16 8.05
C PRO A 175 2.23 22.69 6.59
N LYS A 176 3.23 21.99 6.02
CA LYS A 176 3.13 21.36 4.70
C LYS A 176 2.09 20.25 4.66
N ALA A 177 2.10 19.36 5.66
CA ALA A 177 1.11 18.30 5.78
C ALA A 177 -0.30 18.88 5.92
N ARG A 178 -0.47 19.88 6.79
CA ARG A 178 -1.76 20.58 6.95
C ARG A 178 -2.25 21.21 5.65
N ALA A 179 -1.35 21.79 4.85
CA ALA A 179 -1.71 22.35 3.56
C ALA A 179 -2.14 21.26 2.55
N CYS A 180 -1.38 20.16 2.44
CA CYS A 180 -1.69 19.06 1.52
C CYS A 180 -3.01 18.36 1.89
N TRP A 181 -3.17 17.98 3.16
CA TRP A 181 -4.42 17.39 3.65
C TRP A 181 -5.58 18.36 3.58
N GLY A 182 -5.35 19.63 3.90
CA GLY A 182 -6.36 20.66 3.79
C GLY A 182 -6.90 20.77 2.37
N GLN A 183 -6.03 20.73 1.36
CA GLN A 183 -6.44 20.70 -0.04
C GLN A 183 -7.25 19.44 -0.36
N LEU A 184 -6.74 18.24 -0.03
CA LEU A 184 -7.45 16.99 -0.29
C LEU A 184 -8.85 16.95 0.34
N ILE A 185 -8.93 17.29 1.63
CA ILE A 185 -10.20 17.28 2.36
C ILE A 185 -11.16 18.31 1.79
N THR A 186 -10.67 19.51 1.41
CA THR A 186 -11.48 20.57 0.84
C THR A 186 -12.20 20.12 -0.43
N HIS A 187 -11.48 19.42 -1.32
CA HIS A 187 -12.07 18.85 -2.53
C HIS A 187 -12.96 17.62 -2.26
N TRP A 188 -12.60 16.80 -1.27
CA TRP A 188 -13.41 15.68 -0.83
C TRP A 188 -14.79 16.13 -0.32
N THR A 189 -14.81 17.12 0.58
CA THR A 189 -16.05 17.59 1.23
C THR A 189 -16.81 18.60 0.38
N GLY A 190 -16.12 19.32 -0.50
CA GLY A 190 -16.72 20.41 -1.28
C GLY A 190 -16.81 21.72 -0.50
N GLU A 191 -16.03 21.85 0.58
CA GLU A 191 -16.03 22.98 1.49
C GLU A 191 -14.60 23.34 1.89
N LYS A 192 -14.31 24.64 2.07
CA LYS A 192 -12.98 25.06 2.49
C LYS A 192 -12.65 24.54 3.88
N ALA A 193 -11.46 23.98 3.96
CA ALA A 193 -10.71 23.69 5.17
C ALA A 193 -10.73 24.79 6.25
N GLY A 194 -11.51 24.60 7.33
CA GLY A 194 -11.43 25.43 8.54
C GLY A 194 -10.41 24.92 9.58
N ARG A 195 -10.08 25.74 10.58
CA ARG A 195 -9.34 25.35 11.81
C ARG A 195 -10.34 25.26 12.97
N PRO A 196 -11.08 24.15 13.14
CA PRO A 196 -10.44 22.96 13.70
C PRO A 196 -10.84 21.70 12.92
N TRP A 197 -9.82 20.97 12.47
CA TRP A 197 -10.03 19.63 11.94
C TRP A 197 -10.22 18.66 13.10
N GLY A 198 -11.39 18.01 13.17
CA GLY A 198 -11.65 16.99 14.17
C GLY A 198 -10.77 15.73 13.99
N GLU A 199 -10.49 15.06 15.11
CA GLU A 199 -9.67 13.84 15.21
C GLU A 199 -10.13 12.71 14.26
N ARG A 200 -11.41 12.67 13.89
CA ARG A 200 -11.92 11.64 12.96
C ARG A 200 -11.42 11.77 11.53
N ARG A 201 -11.38 13.00 11.00
CA ARG A 201 -10.86 13.25 9.63
C ARG A 201 -9.37 12.97 9.57
N PHE A 202 -8.69 13.22 10.69
CA PHE A 202 -7.31 12.85 10.90
C PHE A 202 -7.10 11.32 10.81
N VAL A 203 -7.86 10.52 11.56
CA VAL A 203 -7.76 9.05 11.54
C VAL A 203 -7.99 8.48 10.13
N GLY A 204 -9.04 8.93 9.43
CA GLY A 204 -9.37 8.49 8.07
C GLY A 204 -8.30 8.82 7.02
N SER A 205 -7.59 9.94 7.21
CA SER A 205 -6.51 10.37 6.32
C SER A 205 -5.30 9.44 6.42
N VAL A 206 -4.92 9.08 7.64
CA VAL A 206 -3.71 8.29 7.90
C VAL A 206 -3.93 6.80 7.63
N ASN A 207 -5.12 6.26 7.94
CA ASN A 207 -5.46 4.88 7.62
C ASN A 207 -5.98 4.69 6.18
N ARG A 208 -6.07 5.78 5.40
CA ARG A 208 -6.52 5.83 4.01
C ARG A 208 -7.92 5.27 3.79
N HIS A 209 -8.71 5.10 4.85
CA HIS A 209 -10.13 4.80 4.74
C HIS A 209 -10.86 6.08 4.42
N ALA A 210 -11.65 6.06 3.34
CA ALA A 210 -12.46 7.19 2.96
C ALA A 210 -13.44 7.54 4.10
N PRO A 211 -13.44 8.80 4.58
CA PRO A 211 -14.50 9.29 5.42
C PRO A 211 -15.85 9.14 4.73
N GLU A 212 -16.93 9.32 5.48
CA GLU A 212 -18.25 9.40 4.88
C GLU A 212 -18.29 10.51 3.81
N ILE A 213 -18.92 10.21 2.67
CA ILE A 213 -19.10 11.18 1.58
C ILE A 213 -20.24 12.10 1.99
N PRO A 214 -20.01 13.42 2.12
CA PRO A 214 -21.08 14.34 2.49
C PRO A 214 -22.25 14.25 1.50
N SER A 215 -23.48 14.38 1.99
CA SER A 215 -24.70 14.25 1.17
C SER A 215 -24.68 15.17 -0.05
N LYS A 216 -24.14 16.38 0.08
CA LYS A 216 -23.95 17.33 -1.02
C LYS A 216 -23.06 16.76 -2.13
N GLN A 217 -21.96 16.09 -1.77
CA GLN A 217 -21.07 15.46 -2.75
C GLN A 217 -21.69 14.20 -3.34
N ARG A 218 -22.36 13.39 -2.52
CA ARG A 218 -23.12 12.23 -3.01
C ARG A 218 -24.20 12.66 -4.01
N LEU A 219 -24.89 13.75 -3.76
CA LEU A 219 -25.89 14.32 -4.68
C LEU A 219 -25.24 14.81 -5.99
N ARG A 220 -24.07 15.44 -5.91
CA ARG A 220 -23.31 15.82 -7.12
C ARG A 220 -22.89 14.61 -7.95
N ILE A 221 -22.48 13.51 -7.30
CA ILE A 221 -22.21 12.25 -8.00
C ILE A 221 -23.49 11.73 -8.66
N TYR A 222 -24.62 11.69 -7.94
CA TYR A 222 -25.92 11.26 -8.48
C TYR A 222 -26.34 12.07 -9.71
N HIS A 223 -26.18 13.39 -9.70
CA HIS A 223 -26.53 14.22 -10.86
C HIS A 223 -25.67 13.95 -12.10
N MET A 224 -24.42 13.55 -11.92
CA MET A 224 -23.51 13.22 -13.03
C MET A 224 -23.63 11.75 -13.48
N LEU A 225 -24.05 10.87 -12.56
CA LEU A 225 -24.09 9.42 -12.71
C LEU A 225 -25.39 8.87 -12.09
N PRO A 226 -26.57 9.19 -12.61
CA PRO A 226 -27.84 8.81 -11.98
C PRO A 226 -28.07 7.29 -11.98
N GLU A 227 -27.66 6.62 -13.06
CA GLU A 227 -27.77 5.16 -13.21
C GLU A 227 -26.60 4.41 -12.54
N ASP A 228 -25.49 5.11 -12.27
CA ASP A 228 -24.22 4.53 -11.78
C ASP A 228 -23.79 5.08 -10.42
N LEU A 229 -24.73 5.55 -9.58
CA LEU A 229 -24.41 6.22 -8.31
C LEU A 229 -23.46 5.40 -7.42
N GLU A 230 -23.74 4.11 -7.23
CA GLU A 230 -22.91 3.25 -6.36
C GLU A 230 -21.52 3.00 -6.94
N ALA A 231 -21.41 2.88 -8.27
CA ALA A 231 -20.12 2.79 -8.93
C ALA A 231 -19.33 4.10 -8.80
N GLY A 232 -20.00 5.24 -8.97
CA GLY A 232 -19.43 6.57 -8.73
C GLY A 232 -18.96 6.77 -7.29
N VAL A 233 -19.73 6.31 -6.30
CA VAL A 233 -19.38 6.35 -4.88
C VAL A 233 -18.17 5.45 -4.58
N ALA A 234 -18.12 4.25 -5.14
CA ALA A 234 -16.96 3.35 -5.00
C ALA A 234 -15.70 3.98 -5.62
N VAL A 235 -15.82 4.57 -6.81
CA VAL A 235 -14.74 5.32 -7.45
C VAL A 235 -14.31 6.52 -6.61
N TRP A 236 -15.24 7.28 -6.04
CA TRP A 236 -14.93 8.41 -5.15
C TRP A 236 -14.07 7.96 -3.96
N LYS A 237 -14.48 6.90 -3.25
CA LYS A 237 -13.68 6.30 -2.17
C LYS A 237 -12.31 5.83 -2.65
N ARG A 238 -12.21 5.31 -3.87
CA ARG A 238 -10.93 4.95 -4.49
C ARG A 238 -10.04 6.17 -4.77
N LEU A 239 -10.61 7.31 -5.17
CA LEU A 239 -9.85 8.57 -5.31
C LEU A 239 -9.24 8.98 -3.97
N TRP A 240 -9.99 8.91 -2.87
CA TRP A 240 -9.46 9.19 -1.53
C TRP A 240 -8.28 8.29 -1.17
N PHE A 241 -8.43 6.98 -1.37
CA PHE A 241 -7.38 6.01 -1.07
C PHE A 241 -6.08 6.33 -1.83
N ILE A 242 -6.19 6.62 -3.13
CA ILE A 242 -5.04 6.94 -3.98
C ILE A 242 -4.42 8.28 -3.56
N MET A 243 -5.23 9.33 -3.42
CA MET A 243 -4.75 10.67 -3.06
C MET A 243 -4.13 10.70 -1.67
N SER A 244 -4.67 9.97 -0.71
CA SER A 244 -4.10 9.85 0.65
C SER A 244 -2.74 9.16 0.60
N SER A 245 -2.60 8.09 -0.19
CA SER A 245 -1.31 7.39 -0.40
C SER A 245 -0.27 8.28 -1.08
N ILE A 246 -0.70 9.07 -2.07
CA ILE A 246 0.15 10.05 -2.75
C ILE A 246 0.57 11.16 -1.79
N CYS A 247 -0.33 11.66 -0.96
CA CYS A 247 -0.05 12.69 0.05
C CYS A 247 1.05 12.22 1.02
N LEU A 248 0.89 11.01 1.60
CA LEU A 248 1.88 10.42 2.49
C LEU A 248 3.25 10.27 1.80
N THR A 249 3.26 9.74 0.58
CA THR A 249 4.51 9.54 -0.17
C THR A 249 5.17 10.87 -0.57
N HIS A 250 4.37 11.87 -0.95
CA HIS A 250 4.84 13.22 -1.29
C HIS A 250 5.48 13.90 -0.08
N LEU A 251 4.82 13.87 1.09
CA LEU A 251 5.36 14.45 2.33
C LEU A 251 6.66 13.75 2.76
N TRP A 252 6.72 12.43 2.60
CA TRP A 252 7.95 11.67 2.85
C TRP A 252 9.10 12.11 1.93
N ASN A 253 8.82 12.28 0.63
CA ASN A 253 9.82 12.73 -0.34
C ASN A 253 10.28 14.17 -0.04
N GLU A 254 9.36 15.10 0.25
CA GLU A 254 9.71 16.47 0.60
C GLU A 254 10.55 16.55 1.89
N ARG A 255 10.27 15.69 2.87
CA ARG A 255 11.11 15.59 4.06
C ARG A 255 12.52 15.15 3.69
N ASN A 256 12.67 14.13 2.83
CA ASN A 256 13.98 13.66 2.41
C ASN A 256 14.73 14.69 1.58
N ASP A 257 14.04 15.43 0.70
CA ASP A 257 14.63 16.53 -0.05
C ASP A 257 15.15 17.65 0.88
N ALA A 258 14.39 18.01 1.92
CA ALA A 258 14.83 18.99 2.90
C ALA A 258 16.04 18.51 3.72
N VAL A 259 16.06 17.24 4.10
CA VAL A 259 17.10 16.65 4.96
C VAL A 259 18.39 16.37 4.20
N PHE A 260 18.31 15.79 3.00
CA PHE A 260 19.49 15.29 2.27
C PHE A 260 19.93 16.22 1.13
N ARG A 261 19.05 17.11 0.65
CA ARG A 261 19.36 18.05 -0.44
C ARG A 261 19.23 19.51 -0.03
N GLY A 262 18.80 19.80 1.20
CA GLY A 262 18.56 21.16 1.68
C GLY A 262 17.40 21.87 0.97
N VAL A 263 16.57 21.15 0.21
CA VAL A 263 15.49 21.75 -0.58
C VAL A 263 14.25 21.92 0.29
N GLN A 264 13.91 23.17 0.61
CA GLN A 264 12.69 23.51 1.32
C GLN A 264 11.66 24.13 0.37
N SER A 265 10.39 23.85 0.62
CA SER A 265 9.26 24.37 -0.16
C SER A 265 8.26 25.01 0.78
N LYS A 266 7.53 26.04 0.33
CA LYS A 266 6.47 26.67 1.13
C LYS A 266 5.25 25.74 1.22
N PRO A 267 4.46 25.77 2.31
CA PRO A 267 3.27 24.90 2.48
C PRO A 267 2.31 24.90 1.28
N LEU A 268 1.94 26.08 0.77
CA LEU A 268 1.04 26.20 -0.38
C LEU A 268 1.62 25.61 -1.67
N HIS A 269 2.94 25.75 -1.86
CA HIS A 269 3.63 25.16 -3.01
C HIS A 269 3.68 23.63 -2.91
N SER A 270 3.92 23.10 -1.71
CA SER A 270 3.86 21.65 -1.43
C SER A 270 2.48 21.09 -1.76
N ALA A 271 1.41 21.76 -1.31
CA ALA A 271 0.02 21.37 -1.58
C ALA A 271 -0.29 21.39 -3.10
N ALA A 272 0.05 22.48 -3.79
CA ALA A 272 -0.12 22.57 -5.25
C ALA A 272 0.63 21.47 -6.01
N ARG A 273 1.88 21.15 -5.61
CA ARG A 273 2.66 20.04 -6.21
C ARG A 273 2.01 18.69 -5.95
N PHE A 274 1.59 18.43 -4.71
CA PHE A 274 0.86 17.23 -4.32
C PHE A 274 -0.39 17.07 -5.19
N TRP A 275 -1.19 18.12 -5.30
CA TRP A 275 -2.44 18.09 -6.06
C TRP A 275 -2.19 17.81 -7.54
N ALA A 276 -1.26 18.53 -8.16
CA ALA A 276 -0.91 18.32 -9.57
C ALA A 276 -0.37 16.90 -9.82
N LEU A 277 0.45 16.35 -8.92
CA LEU A 277 0.93 14.97 -8.99
C LEU A 277 -0.25 13.98 -8.90
N GLY A 278 -1.12 14.18 -7.91
CA GLY A 278 -2.28 13.33 -7.66
C GLY A 278 -3.25 13.29 -8.83
N ILE A 279 -3.65 14.45 -9.35
CA ILE A 279 -4.55 14.55 -10.51
C ILE A 279 -3.93 13.89 -11.75
N ARG A 280 -2.65 14.14 -12.04
CA ARG A 280 -1.97 13.46 -13.16
C ARG A 280 -2.00 11.94 -13.00
N HIS A 281 -1.74 11.44 -11.79
CA HIS A 281 -1.77 10.01 -11.49
C HIS A 281 -3.17 9.42 -11.70
N LEU A 282 -4.20 10.05 -11.14
CA LEU A 282 -5.60 9.63 -11.29
C LEU A 282 -6.04 9.63 -12.76
N THR A 283 -5.72 10.68 -13.52
CA THR A 283 -6.05 10.78 -14.94
C THR A 283 -5.34 9.70 -15.77
N ALA A 284 -4.10 9.36 -15.43
CA ALA A 284 -3.39 8.26 -16.09
C ALA A 284 -4.07 6.90 -15.82
N LEU A 285 -4.54 6.66 -14.60
CA LEU A 285 -5.29 5.46 -14.25
C LEU A 285 -6.62 5.36 -14.98
N ALA A 286 -7.41 6.44 -14.97
CA ALA A 286 -8.69 6.51 -15.66
C ALA A 286 -8.52 6.23 -17.16
N LYS A 287 -7.51 6.85 -17.80
CA LYS A 287 -7.16 6.60 -19.21
C LYS A 287 -6.79 5.14 -19.48
N ARG A 288 -6.00 4.53 -18.59
CA ARG A 288 -5.60 3.12 -18.73
C ARG A 288 -6.82 2.20 -18.67
N GLU A 289 -7.70 2.41 -17.69
CA GLU A 289 -8.90 1.59 -17.51
C GLU A 289 -9.91 1.80 -18.63
N HIS A 290 -10.06 3.03 -19.09
CA HIS A 290 -10.96 3.36 -20.20
C HIS A 290 -10.57 2.67 -21.51
N ARG A 291 -9.26 2.46 -21.74
CA ARG A 291 -8.74 1.76 -22.93
C ARG A 291 -8.92 0.24 -22.89
N GLY A 292 -9.17 -0.34 -21.71
CA GLY A 292 -9.34 -1.79 -21.55
C GLY A 292 -10.80 -2.20 -21.81
N PRO A 293 -11.11 -3.16 -22.71
CA PRO A 293 -12.49 -3.54 -23.00
C PRO A 293 -13.28 -3.97 -21.75
N ALA A 294 -12.63 -4.70 -20.84
CA ALA A 294 -13.24 -5.17 -19.59
C ALA A 294 -13.39 -4.08 -18.51
N THR A 295 -12.72 -2.93 -18.66
CA THR A 295 -12.67 -1.86 -17.64
C THR A 295 -13.11 -0.50 -18.19
N ALA A 296 -13.60 -0.44 -19.44
CA ALA A 296 -13.85 0.81 -20.16
C ALA A 296 -14.85 1.71 -19.43
N VAL A 297 -15.93 1.12 -18.92
CA VAL A 297 -16.99 1.78 -18.15
C VAL A 297 -16.43 2.31 -16.83
N ALA A 298 -15.69 1.49 -16.07
CA ALA A 298 -15.05 1.91 -14.84
C ALA A 298 -14.08 3.09 -15.05
N GLY A 299 -13.33 3.07 -16.16
CA GLY A 299 -12.46 4.17 -16.56
C GLY A 299 -13.23 5.46 -16.90
N ALA A 300 -14.38 5.35 -17.58
CA ALA A 300 -15.24 6.50 -17.88
C ALA A 300 -15.84 7.11 -16.61
N ILE A 301 -16.38 6.28 -15.71
CA ILE A 301 -16.86 6.71 -14.39
C ILE A 301 -15.74 7.40 -13.60
N MET A 302 -14.52 6.84 -13.63
CA MET A 302 -13.36 7.45 -12.99
C MET A 302 -13.03 8.83 -13.55
N HIS A 303 -13.12 9.03 -14.87
CA HIS A 303 -12.97 10.35 -15.48
C HIS A 303 -14.02 11.35 -14.96
N THR A 304 -15.30 10.98 -14.97
CA THR A 304 -16.38 11.84 -14.46
C THR A 304 -16.19 12.20 -12.99
N CYS A 305 -15.79 11.24 -12.16
CA CYS A 305 -15.49 11.50 -10.75
C CYS A 305 -14.25 12.40 -10.58
N ILE A 306 -13.20 12.23 -11.39
CA ILE A 306 -12.02 13.11 -11.35
C ILE A 306 -12.42 14.55 -11.69
N ASP A 307 -13.19 14.75 -12.77
CA ASP A 307 -13.64 16.08 -13.17
C ASP A 307 -14.44 16.75 -12.05
N LEU A 308 -15.36 16.01 -11.43
CA LEU A 308 -16.15 16.50 -10.29
C LEU A 308 -15.28 16.82 -9.06
N PHE A 309 -14.22 16.03 -8.83
CA PHE A 309 -13.30 16.17 -7.70
C PHE A 309 -12.40 17.40 -7.82
N ILE A 310 -12.03 17.79 -9.04
CA ILE A 310 -11.17 18.94 -9.29
C ILE A 310 -11.92 20.27 -9.17
N LEU A 311 -13.25 20.26 -9.39
CA LEU A 311 -14.06 21.47 -9.28
C LEU A 311 -13.87 22.17 -7.93
N GLU A 312 -13.66 23.49 -8.00
CA GLU A 312 -13.45 24.29 -6.80
C GLU A 312 -14.64 24.20 -5.85
N PRO A 313 -14.38 23.95 -4.55
CA PRO A 313 -15.42 23.91 -3.54
C PRO A 313 -16.06 25.29 -3.35
N ARG A 314 -17.39 25.32 -3.26
CA ARG A 314 -18.17 26.56 -3.08
C ARG A 314 -18.11 27.03 -1.62
N ASP A 315 -18.09 28.34 -1.41
CA ASP A 315 -18.16 28.94 -0.07
C ASP A 315 -19.48 28.59 0.62
N GLY A 316 -19.41 27.95 1.78
CA GLY A 316 -20.57 27.63 2.62
C GLY A 316 -20.14 26.83 3.84
N PRO A 317 -20.51 27.22 5.06
CA PRO A 317 -20.17 26.48 6.28
C PRO A 317 -21.25 25.44 6.60
N ILE A 318 -20.90 24.18 6.88
CA ILE A 318 -21.78 23.26 7.61
C ILE A 318 -20.98 22.41 8.61
N SER A 319 -21.58 22.25 9.80
CA SER A 319 -21.12 21.42 10.91
C SER A 319 -21.52 19.96 10.68
N LEU A 320 -20.57 19.03 10.74
CA LEU A 320 -20.82 17.58 10.69
C LEU A 320 -20.98 17.06 12.12
N GLY A 321 -22.13 16.43 12.39
CA GLY A 321 -22.47 15.90 13.71
C GLY A 321 -21.46 14.87 14.22
N ASP A 322 -21.06 15.05 15.48
CA ASP A 322 -20.10 14.19 16.15
C ASP A 322 -20.76 12.93 16.74
N SER A 323 -20.52 11.75 16.17
CA SER A 323 -20.80 10.44 16.82
C SER A 323 -19.59 9.90 17.61
N HIS A 324 -19.63 9.86 18.93
CA HIS A 324 -18.52 9.37 19.75
C HIS A 324 -18.51 7.84 19.87
N ASP A 325 -17.90 7.13 18.92
CA ASP A 325 -17.58 5.70 19.08
C ASP A 325 -16.09 5.48 19.38
N LYS A 326 -15.82 4.61 20.34
CA LYS A 326 -14.46 4.19 20.73
C LYS A 326 -13.78 3.50 19.54
N LEU A 327 -12.56 3.92 19.23
CA LEU A 327 -11.76 3.34 18.14
C LEU A 327 -11.41 1.87 18.44
N PRO A 328 -11.65 0.93 17.49
CA PRO A 328 -11.31 -0.48 17.65
C PRO A 328 -9.79 -0.72 17.67
N VAL A 329 -9.39 -1.92 18.08
CA VAL A 329 -7.99 -2.37 18.06
C VAL A 329 -7.45 -2.31 16.62
N PRO A 330 -6.23 -1.78 16.37
CA PRO A 330 -5.67 -1.67 15.03
C PRO A 330 -5.60 -3.00 14.26
N GLU A 331 -6.19 -3.05 13.07
CA GLU A 331 -6.31 -4.28 12.27
C GLU A 331 -4.96 -4.88 11.85
N LEU A 332 -3.97 -4.07 11.45
CA LEU A 332 -2.63 -4.55 11.08
C LEU A 332 -1.96 -5.23 12.28
N LEU A 333 -2.16 -4.65 13.46
CA LEU A 333 -1.58 -5.12 14.71
C LEU A 333 -2.24 -6.43 15.14
N SER A 334 -3.57 -6.52 15.03
CA SER A 334 -4.32 -7.76 15.23
C SER A 334 -3.87 -8.87 14.27
N TRP A 335 -3.65 -8.54 12.99
CA TRP A 335 -3.13 -9.48 12.02
C TRP A 335 -1.70 -9.94 12.34
N LEU A 336 -0.80 -9.02 12.71
CA LEU A 336 0.59 -9.34 13.09
C LEU A 336 0.63 -10.24 14.34
N ARG A 337 -0.24 -9.99 15.33
CA ARG A 337 -0.38 -10.85 16.52
C ARG A 337 -0.90 -12.23 16.14
N SER A 338 -1.94 -12.30 15.30
CA SER A 338 -2.46 -13.57 14.80
C SER A 338 -1.39 -14.35 14.03
N PHE A 339 -0.56 -13.66 13.23
CA PHE A 339 0.59 -14.25 12.55
C PHE A 339 1.63 -14.80 13.55
N GLN A 340 1.83 -14.14 14.69
CA GLN A 340 2.73 -14.62 15.74
C GLN A 340 2.18 -15.84 16.49
N THR A 341 0.89 -15.87 16.85
CA THR A 341 0.33 -16.84 17.82
C THR A 341 -0.21 -18.12 17.20
N SER A 342 -0.58 -18.13 15.92
CA SER A 342 -1.24 -19.28 15.27
C SER A 342 -0.31 -20.46 14.92
N LEU A 343 0.73 -20.68 15.73
CA LEU A 343 1.65 -21.84 15.69
C LEU A 343 2.14 -22.25 17.10
N ALA A 344 1.58 -21.66 18.17
CA ALA A 344 1.78 -22.13 19.54
C ALA A 344 0.95 -23.39 19.79
#